data_AF-A0A6A6ZRB6-F1
#
_entry.id   AF-A0A6A6ZRB6-F1
#
_cell.length_a   1.000
_cell.length_b   1.000
_cell.length_c   1.000
_cell.angle_alpha   90.00
_cell.angle_beta   90.00
_cell.angle_gamma   90.00
#
_symmetry.space_group_name_H-M   'P 1'
#
loop_
_entity.id
_entity.type
_entity.pdbx_description
1 polymer ?
#
loop_
_entity_poly.entity_id
_entity_poly.type
_entity_poly.pdbx_seq_one_letter_code
_entity_poly.pdbx_strand_id
1 'polypeptide(L)'
;MEPLTQRNDTLDIDPVPENIQAFRASLKAIDDDANKLKACVAMRDELLEQQTGLEWLFACAEGVIVAECLHYREKRRVWSRKRDVNADTQAEVDVKQWERFINIAKSGIKMKEECLAPLTKTSGY
;
A
#
# COMPACT_ATOMS: atom_id res chain seq x y z
N MET A 1 -18.35 -35.71 -35.74
CA MET A 1 -19.25 -34.82 -34.98
C MET A 1 -19.14 -35.25 -33.54
N GLU A 2 -18.58 -34.51 -32.59
CA GLU A 2 -18.16 -33.10 -32.49
C GLU A 2 -16.80 -33.04 -31.76
N PRO A 3 -15.92 -32.05 -31.99
CA PRO A 3 -14.80 -31.78 -31.10
C PRO A 3 -15.25 -30.84 -29.98
N LEU A 4 -14.96 -31.26 -28.73
CA LEU A 4 -15.19 -30.52 -27.50
C LEU A 4 -14.50 -29.15 -27.55
N THR A 5 -15.28 -28.14 -27.19
CA THR A 5 -14.93 -26.75 -27.02
C THR A 5 -13.75 -26.60 -26.06
N GLN A 6 -12.57 -26.28 -26.58
CA GLN A 6 -11.47 -25.80 -25.75
C GLN A 6 -11.85 -24.38 -25.30
N ARG A 7 -12.42 -24.31 -24.10
CA ARG A 7 -12.60 -23.05 -23.36
C ARG A 7 -11.19 -22.51 -23.15
N ASN A 8 -10.80 -21.54 -23.97
CA ASN A 8 -9.66 -20.71 -23.68
C ASN A 8 -10.06 -19.86 -22.47
N ASP A 9 -9.80 -20.41 -21.27
CA ASP A 9 -9.68 -19.62 -20.05
C ASP A 9 -8.47 -18.70 -20.25
N THR A 10 -8.72 -17.62 -20.97
CA THR A 10 -7.83 -16.49 -21.10
C THR A 10 -7.87 -15.86 -19.72
N LEU A 11 -6.94 -16.29 -18.85
CA LEU A 11 -6.67 -15.59 -17.60
C LEU A 11 -6.47 -14.14 -17.99
N ASP A 12 -7.39 -13.30 -17.53
CA ASP A 12 -7.40 -11.85 -17.70
C ASP A 12 -6.12 -11.33 -17.01
N ILE A 13 -5.01 -11.31 -17.75
CA ILE A 13 -3.76 -10.75 -17.28
C ILE A 13 -4.01 -9.26 -17.27
N ASP A 14 -4.29 -8.73 -16.07
CA ASP A 14 -4.43 -7.29 -15.86
C ASP A 14 -3.34 -6.55 -16.65
N PRO A 15 -3.70 -5.57 -17.48
CA PRO A 15 -2.73 -4.88 -18.32
C PRO A 15 -1.66 -4.28 -17.43
N VAL A 16 -0.40 -4.58 -17.77
CA VAL A 16 0.75 -4.03 -17.07
C VAL A 16 0.61 -2.50 -17.06
N PRO A 17 0.67 -1.85 -15.88
CA PRO A 17 0.53 -0.41 -15.78
C PRO A 17 1.48 0.34 -16.74
N GLU A 18 0.99 1.39 -17.40
CA GLU A 18 1.71 2.12 -18.45
C GLU A 18 3.11 2.60 -17.99
N ASN A 19 3.23 2.99 -16.72
CA ASN A 19 4.49 3.37 -16.09
C ASN A 19 5.51 2.22 -16.02
N ILE A 20 5.06 0.97 -15.79
CA ILE A 20 5.93 -0.21 -15.79
C ILE A 20 6.34 -0.60 -17.22
N GLN A 21 5.44 -0.41 -18.19
CA GLN A 21 5.76 -0.61 -19.61
C GLN A 21 6.82 0.40 -20.09
N ALA A 22 6.66 1.68 -19.71
CA ALA A 22 7.62 2.74 -20.00
C ALA A 22 8.98 2.48 -19.33
N PHE A 23 9.00 2.05 -18.07
CA PHE A 23 10.22 1.69 -17.36
C PHE A 23 10.93 0.48 -18.01
N ARG A 24 10.18 -0.52 -18.48
CA ARG A 24 10.77 -1.63 -19.25
C ARG A 24 11.41 -1.14 -20.55
N ALA A 25 10.78 -0.19 -21.25
CA ALA A 25 11.34 0.38 -22.47
C ALA A 25 12.63 1.16 -22.18
N SER A 26 12.66 1.95 -21.09
CA SER A 26 13.88 2.68 -20.70
C SER A 26 15.03 1.74 -20.36
N LEU A 27 14.78 0.64 -19.63
CA LEU A 27 15.81 -0.36 -19.35
C LEU A 27 16.36 -1.04 -20.61
N LYS A 28 15.51 -1.29 -21.61
CA LYS A 28 15.94 -1.88 -22.90
C LYS A 28 16.81 -0.93 -23.74
N ALA A 29 16.68 0.38 -23.54
CA ALA A 29 17.44 1.40 -24.25
C ALA A 29 18.81 1.72 -23.60
N ILE A 30 19.07 1.21 -22.39
CA ILE A 30 20.36 1.37 -21.71
C ILE A 30 21.27 0.20 -22.13
N ASP A 31 22.47 0.50 -22.63
CA ASP A 31 23.42 -0.54 -23.06
C ASP A 31 24.32 -1.05 -21.93
N ASP A 32 24.50 -0.25 -20.88
CA ASP A 32 25.36 -0.57 -19.73
C ASP A 32 24.56 -1.11 -18.53
N ASP A 33 24.99 -2.25 -18.00
CA ASP A 33 24.29 -2.93 -16.91
C ASP A 33 24.38 -2.18 -15.57
N ALA A 34 25.49 -1.48 -15.32
CA ALA A 34 25.61 -0.64 -14.12
C ALA A 34 24.61 0.53 -14.14
N ASN A 35 24.38 1.12 -15.31
CA ASN A 35 23.36 2.15 -15.50
C ASN A 35 21.92 1.58 -15.42
N LYS A 36 21.68 0.34 -15.88
CA LYS A 36 20.39 -0.34 -15.64
C LYS A 36 20.12 -0.53 -14.15
N LEU A 37 21.12 -0.99 -13.39
CA LEU A 37 20.99 -1.17 -11.95
C LEU A 37 20.65 0.16 -11.25
N LYS A 38 21.31 1.26 -11.63
CA LYS A 38 20.99 2.60 -11.11
C LYS A 38 19.55 3.00 -11.43
N ALA A 39 19.08 2.76 -12.66
CA ALA A 39 17.69 3.04 -13.04
C ALA A 39 16.68 2.21 -12.24
N CYS A 40 16.98 0.92 -11.98
CA CYS A 40 16.17 0.05 -11.13
C CYS A 40 16.08 0.55 -9.68
N VAL A 41 17.21 0.96 -9.11
CA VAL A 41 17.25 1.52 -7.74
C VAL A 41 16.42 2.81 -7.67
N ALA A 42 16.60 3.71 -8.64
CA ALA A 42 15.85 4.98 -8.69
C ALA A 42 14.34 4.74 -8.77
N MET A 43 13.88 3.86 -9.67
CA MET A 43 12.46 3.52 -9.79
C MET A 43 11.90 2.90 -8.51
N ARG A 44 12.66 2.01 -7.85
CA ARG A 44 12.26 1.45 -6.57
C ARG A 44 12.11 2.52 -5.50
N ASP A 45 13.09 3.41 -5.39
CA ASP A 45 13.12 4.44 -4.36
C ASP A 45 12.00 5.47 -4.59
N GLU A 46 11.68 5.81 -5.84
CA GLU A 46 10.51 6.63 -6.19
C GLU A 46 9.20 5.98 -5.75
N LEU A 47 9.02 4.67 -6.02
CA LEU A 47 7.82 3.94 -5.58
C LEU A 47 7.71 3.87 -4.05
N LEU A 48 8.84 3.70 -3.35
CA LEU A 48 8.87 3.71 -1.89
C LEU A 48 8.53 5.10 -1.31
N GLU A 49 9.00 6.18 -1.93
CA GLU A 49 8.65 7.54 -1.53
C GLU A 49 7.16 7.81 -1.74
N GLN A 50 6.60 7.41 -2.89
CA GLN A 50 5.16 7.51 -3.16
C GLN A 50 4.34 6.72 -2.14
N GLN A 51 4.76 5.48 -1.83
CA GLN A 51 4.11 4.66 -0.82
C GLN A 51 4.16 5.33 0.56
N THR A 52 5.32 5.86 0.95
CA THR A 52 5.49 6.57 2.23
C THR A 52 4.57 7.79 2.32
N GLY A 53 4.47 8.56 1.24
CA GLY A 53 3.56 9.71 1.17
C GLY A 53 2.08 9.30 1.31
N LEU A 54 1.67 8.20 0.68
CA LEU A 54 0.31 7.65 0.83
C LEU A 54 0.05 7.13 2.24
N GLU A 55 1.00 6.40 2.83
CA GLU A 55 0.93 5.92 4.22
C GLU A 55 0.73 7.08 5.20
N TRP A 56 1.48 8.15 5.01
CA TRP A 56 1.34 9.38 5.78
C TRP A 56 -0.04 10.02 5.61
N LEU A 57 -0.51 10.15 4.36
CA LEU A 57 -1.82 10.74 4.06
C LEU A 57 -2.95 9.93 4.74
N PHE A 58 -2.88 8.61 4.69
CA PHE A 58 -3.84 7.74 5.36
C PHE A 58 -3.83 7.90 6.89
N ALA A 59 -2.64 8.01 7.49
CA ALA A 59 -2.53 8.27 8.92
C ALA A 59 -3.14 9.63 9.32
N CYS A 60 -2.90 10.68 8.53
CA CYS A 60 -3.51 11.99 8.75
C CYS A 60 -5.03 11.94 8.59
N ALA A 61 -5.54 11.34 7.51
CA ALA A 61 -6.96 11.19 7.26
C ALA A 61 -7.64 10.42 8.40
N GLU A 62 -7.05 9.30 8.85
CA GLU A 62 -7.55 8.53 9.99
C GLU A 62 -7.61 9.37 11.27
N GLY A 63 -6.58 10.17 11.53
CA GLY A 63 -6.55 11.09 12.66
C GLY A 63 -7.73 12.06 12.66
N VAL A 64 -8.01 12.68 11.50
CA VAL A 64 -9.14 13.59 11.32
C VAL A 64 -10.48 12.86 11.46
N ILE A 65 -10.65 11.72 10.79
CA ILE A 65 -11.90 10.94 10.83
C ILE A 65 -12.21 10.53 12.28
N VAL A 66 -11.21 10.05 13.02
CA VAL A 66 -11.38 9.67 14.43
C VAL A 66 -11.69 10.88 15.31
N ALA A 67 -11.09 12.04 15.05
CA ALA A 67 -11.34 13.27 15.81
C ALA A 67 -12.77 13.80 15.59
N GLU A 68 -13.21 13.84 14.34
CA GLU A 68 -14.46 14.51 13.94
C GLU A 68 -15.68 13.58 13.93
N CYS A 69 -15.51 12.27 13.74
CA CYS A 69 -16.62 11.31 13.62
C CYS A 69 -16.69 10.36 14.82
N LEU A 70 -17.58 10.69 15.78
CA LEU A 70 -17.84 9.88 16.97
C LEU A 70 -18.30 8.45 16.63
N HIS A 71 -19.20 8.31 15.66
CA HIS A 71 -19.71 6.99 15.24
C HIS A 71 -18.60 6.11 14.65
N TYR A 72 -17.71 6.70 13.86
CA TYR A 72 -16.54 6.00 13.33
C TYR A 72 -15.59 5.58 14.46
N ARG A 73 -15.30 6.49 15.39
CA ARG A 73 -14.45 6.22 16.56
C ARG A 73 -14.97 5.04 17.38
N GLU A 74 -16.28 4.95 17.59
CA GLU A 74 -16.91 3.84 18.32
C GLU A 74 -16.84 2.52 17.55
N LYS A 75 -17.17 2.52 16.24
CA LYS A 75 -17.04 1.33 15.37
C LYS A 75 -15.59 0.83 15.32
N ARG A 76 -14.61 1.71 15.20
CA ARG A 76 -13.18 1.38 15.19
C ARG A 76 -12.75 0.65 16.47
N ARG A 77 -13.25 1.07 17.64
CA ARG A 77 -13.00 0.37 18.93
C ARG A 77 -13.60 -1.04 18.96
N VAL A 78 -14.71 -1.27 18.26
CA VAL A 78 -15.32 -2.60 18.12
C VAL A 78 -14.49 -3.47 17.16
N TRP A 79 -14.08 -2.94 16.01
CA TRP A 79 -13.22 -3.66 15.06
C TRP A 79 -11.87 -4.04 15.65
N SER A 80 -11.26 -3.14 16.43
CA SER A 80 -10.00 -3.41 17.11
C SER A 80 -10.09 -4.55 18.13
N ARG A 81 -11.29 -4.82 18.68
CA ARG A 81 -11.57 -5.94 19.60
C ARG A 81 -12.03 -7.21 18.88
N LYS A 82 -12.64 -7.10 17.70
CA LYS A 82 -13.15 -8.24 16.91
C LYS A 82 -12.11 -8.87 15.98
N ARG A 83 -10.88 -8.38 15.95
CA ARG A 83 -9.80 -8.96 15.13
C ARG A 83 -9.50 -10.43 15.47
N ASP A 84 -10.03 -10.95 16.59
CA ASP A 84 -9.94 -12.35 17.01
C ASP A 84 -11.11 -13.25 16.57
N VAL A 85 -12.19 -12.73 15.96
CA VAL A 85 -13.36 -13.57 15.58
C VAL A 85 -13.91 -13.18 14.22
N ASN A 86 -13.76 -14.13 13.27
CA ASN A 86 -14.23 -14.12 11.89
C ASN A 86 -15.62 -13.46 11.71
N ALA A 87 -15.74 -12.53 10.77
CA ALA A 87 -16.97 -11.83 10.45
C ALA A 87 -17.34 -11.93 8.96
N ASP A 88 -18.64 -12.07 8.71
CA ASP A 88 -19.33 -12.54 7.51
C ASP A 88 -19.36 -11.56 6.30
N THR A 89 -19.76 -12.10 5.16
CA THR A 89 -19.30 -11.92 3.77
C THR A 89 -19.49 -10.58 3.05
N GLN A 90 -20.26 -9.62 3.56
CA GLN A 90 -20.34 -8.24 2.98
C GLN A 90 -19.70 -7.19 3.89
N ALA A 91 -19.79 -7.39 5.21
CA ALA A 91 -18.99 -6.64 6.18
C ALA A 91 -17.51 -7.00 6.02
N GLU A 92 -17.19 -8.18 5.50
CA GLU A 92 -15.83 -8.66 5.28
C GLU A 92 -15.05 -7.85 4.23
N VAL A 93 -15.68 -7.38 3.14
CA VAL A 93 -15.00 -6.56 2.12
C VAL A 93 -14.69 -5.17 2.65
N ASP A 94 -15.66 -4.56 3.34
CA ASP A 94 -15.49 -3.26 4.00
C ASP A 94 -14.44 -3.38 5.12
N VAL A 95 -14.52 -4.42 5.96
CA VAL A 95 -13.53 -4.70 7.01
C VAL A 95 -12.14 -4.98 6.44
N LYS A 96 -12.00 -5.72 5.33
CA LYS A 96 -10.70 -5.98 4.68
C LYS A 96 -10.11 -4.73 4.06
N GLN A 97 -10.92 -3.87 3.45
CA GLN A 97 -10.46 -2.58 2.93
C GLN A 97 -10.05 -1.64 4.07
N TRP A 98 -10.83 -1.57 5.15
CA TRP A 98 -10.49 -0.83 6.35
C TRP A 98 -9.26 -1.40 7.06
N GLU A 99 -9.09 -2.71 7.11
CA GLU A 99 -7.92 -3.36 7.69
C GLU A 99 -6.66 -3.06 6.89
N ARG A 100 -6.75 -3.10 5.55
CA ARG A 100 -5.65 -2.68 4.66
C ARG A 100 -5.27 -1.23 4.92
N PHE A 101 -6.24 -0.33 4.98
CA PHE A 101 -6.04 1.09 5.29
C PHE A 101 -5.37 1.29 6.67
N ILE A 102 -5.87 0.61 7.71
CA ILE A 102 -5.34 0.73 9.08
C ILE A 102 -3.91 0.18 9.16
N ASN A 103 -3.60 -0.91 8.46
CA ASN A 103 -2.26 -1.49 8.46
C ASN A 103 -1.26 -0.57 7.76
N ILE A 104 -1.65 0.02 6.63
CA ILE A 104 -0.86 1.04 5.91
C ILE A 104 -0.64 2.28 6.80
N ALA A 105 -1.68 2.79 7.47
CA ALA A 105 -1.57 3.92 8.39
C ALA A 105 -0.65 3.63 9.60
N LYS A 106 -0.68 2.40 10.15
CA LYS A 106 0.23 1.99 11.23
C LYS A 106 1.68 1.92 10.78
N SER A 107 1.92 1.45 9.55
CA SER A 107 3.26 1.48 8.94
C SER A 107 3.79 2.90 8.88
N GLY A 108 3.00 3.85 8.38
CA GLY A 108 3.37 5.26 8.31
C GLY A 108 3.64 5.90 9.68
N ILE A 109 2.84 5.59 10.71
CA ILE A 109 3.07 6.08 12.08
C ILE A 109 4.38 5.53 12.65
N LYS A 110 4.63 4.22 12.49
CA LYS A 110 5.88 3.60 12.95
C LYS A 110 7.10 4.20 12.25
N MET A 111 7.00 4.43 10.95
CA MET A 111 8.06 5.08 10.17
C MET A 111 8.32 6.52 10.65
N LYS A 112 7.26 7.29 10.93
CA LYS A 112 7.38 8.62 11.56
C LYS A 112 8.14 8.54 12.88
N GLU A 113 7.77 7.60 13.76
CA GLU A 113 8.43 7.43 15.06
C GLU A 113 9.90 7.02 14.90
N GLU A 114 10.22 6.13 13.97
CA GLU A 114 11.60 5.69 13.69
C GLU A 114 12.45 6.79 13.05
N CYS A 115 11.88 7.65 12.21
CA CYS A 115 12.58 8.81 11.64
C CYS A 115 12.73 9.96 12.65
N LEU A 116 11.79 10.13 13.58
CA LEU A 116 11.85 11.17 14.62
C LEU A 116 12.65 10.76 15.86
N ALA A 117 12.79 9.46 16.15
CA ALA A 117 13.54 8.97 17.31
C ALA A 117 15.05 9.34 17.33
N PRO A 118 15.76 9.40 16.19
CA PRO A 118 17.10 9.96 16.13
C PRO A 118 17.15 11.47 16.37
N LEU A 119 16.10 12.21 15.99
CA LEU A 119 16.01 13.67 16.10
C LEU A 119 15.66 14.13 17.52
N THR A 120 14.94 13.33 18.30
CA THR A 120 14.69 13.61 19.73
C THR A 120 15.90 13.33 20.61
N LYS A 121 16.83 12.48 20.18
CA LYS A 121 18.09 12.20 20.90
C LYS A 121 19.12 13.33 20.83
N THR A 122 19.01 14.24 19.86
CA THR A 122 19.92 15.40 19.71
C THR A 122 19.41 16.68 20.37
N SER A 123 18.18 16.68 20.91
CA SER A 123 17.60 17.83 21.64
C SER A 123 17.94 17.84 23.14
N GLY A 124 18.84 16.97 23.61
CA GLY A 124 19.35 16.99 24.98
C GLY A 124 20.47 18.02 25.15
N TYR A 125 20.10 19.27 25.38
CA TYR A 125 20.92 20.27 26.07
C TYR A 125 20.10 20.88 27.21
#